data_AF-A0A357B5C5-F1
#
_entry.id   AF-A0A357B5C5-F1
#
_cell.length_a   1.000
_cell.length_b   1.000
_cell.length_c   1.000
_cell.angle_alpha   90.00
_cell.angle_beta   90.00
_cell.angle_gamma   90.00
#
_symmetry.space_group_name_H-M   'P 1'
#
loop_
_entity.id
_entity.type
_entity.pdbx_description
1 polymer ?
#
loop_
_entity_poly.entity_id
_entity_poly.type
_entity_poly.pdbx_seq_one_letter_code
_entity_poly.pdbx_strand_id
1 'polypeptide(L)' 'MTPAVVELKDVSVCFRSRKGWLRRRDSDIHAVSEVSLAVQPAEILALVGESGCGKTTLGRVALGLTRPTAGTVTYLGEQV' A
#
# COMPACT_ATOMS: atom_id res chain seq x y z
N MET A 1 22.49 -13.76 1.98
CA MET A 1 21.79 -12.66 2.65
C MET A 1 20.34 -13.10 2.76
N THR A 2 19.75 -13.04 3.97
CA THR A 2 18.35 -13.44 4.16
C THR A 2 17.46 -12.39 3.47
N PRO A 3 16.50 -12.78 2.62
CA PRO A 3 15.60 -11.81 1.99
C PRO A 3 14.74 -11.10 3.05
N ALA A 4 14.28 -9.90 2.72
CA ALA A 4 13.26 -9.22 3.51
C ALA A 4 12.01 -10.12 3.64
N VAL A 5 11.34 -10.06 4.79
CA VAL A 5 10.08 -10.78 5.01
C VAL A 5 8.99 -10.19 4.11
N VAL A 6 8.94 -8.85 4.05
CA VAL A 6 8.06 -8.11 3.14
C VAL A 6 8.86 -6.98 2.51
N GLU A 7 8.75 -6.79 1.21
CA GLU A 7 9.29 -5.64 0.47
C GLU A 7 8.19 -5.01 -0.38
N LEU A 8 8.05 -3.70 -0.26
CA LEU A 8 7.16 -2.87 -1.06
C LEU A 8 8.05 -1.95 -1.88
N LYS A 9 7.83 -1.93 -3.20
CA LYS A 9 8.59 -1.09 -4.11
C LYS A 9 7.66 -0.23 -4.96
N ASP A 10 7.79 1.07 -4.77
CA ASP A 10 7.07 2.14 -5.47
C ASP A 10 5.54 1.94 -5.45
N VAL A 11 5.04 1.43 -4.31
CA VAL A 11 3.65 1.00 -4.15
C VAL A 11 2.73 2.22 -4.13
N SER A 12 1.73 2.21 -5.02
CA SER A 12 0.67 3.20 -5.07
C SER A 12 -0.71 2.55 -5.04
N VAL A 13 -1.68 3.21 -4.41
CA VAL A 13 -3.07 2.73 -4.34
C VAL A 13 -4.02 3.89 -4.62
N CYS A 14 -4.82 3.76 -5.67
CA CYS A 14 -5.86 4.70 -6.04
C CYS A 14 -7.24 4.04 -5.97
N PHE A 15 -8.16 4.65 -5.24
CA PHE A 15 -9.56 4.25 -5.22
C PHE A 15 -10.40 5.18 -6.08
N ARG A 16 -11.17 4.61 -7.01
CA ARG A 16 -12.15 5.37 -7.79
C ARG A 16 -13.32 5.79 -6.90
N SER A 17 -13.62 7.08 -6.85
CA SER A 17 -14.83 7.58 -6.20
C SER A 17 -16.06 7.27 -7.08
N ARG A 18 -17.06 6.55 -6.56
CA ARG A 18 -18.27 6.24 -7.32
C ARG A 18 -19.14 7.49 -7.50
N LYS A 19 -19.69 7.66 -8.71
CA LYS A 19 -20.70 8.68 -9.04
C LYS A 19 -21.86 8.65 -8.04
N GLY A 20 -22.04 9.74 -7.31
CA GLY A 20 -23.34 10.11 -6.75
C GLY A 20 -24.05 11.02 -7.74
N TRP A 21 -25.37 10.88 -7.89
CA TRP A 21 -26.21 11.73 -8.76
C TRP A 21 -26.03 13.25 -8.52
N LEU A 22 -25.50 13.63 -7.35
CA LEU A 22 -25.19 15.01 -6.97
C LEU A 22 -23.72 15.46 -7.20
N ARG A 23 -22.78 14.55 -7.49
CA ARG A 23 -21.33 14.84 -7.54
C ARG A 23 -20.83 14.84 -8.99
N ARG A 24 -20.46 16.03 -9.49
CA ARG A 24 -20.06 16.31 -10.88
C ARG A 24 -18.60 15.97 -11.27
N ARG A 25 -17.76 15.45 -10.38
CA ARG A 25 -16.35 15.14 -10.72
C ARG A 25 -15.95 13.73 -10.28
N ASP A 26 -15.48 12.95 -11.25
CA ASP A 26 -14.64 11.78 -10.98
C ASP A 26 -13.36 12.32 -10.35
N SER A 27 -13.07 11.92 -9.12
CA SER A 27 -11.78 12.19 -8.49
C SER A 27 -11.26 10.88 -7.92
N ASP A 28 -10.16 10.41 -8.46
CA ASP A 28 -9.42 9.29 -7.88
C ASP A 28 -8.84 9.72 -6.53
N ILE A 29 -8.99 8.86 -5.53
CA ILE A 29 -8.44 9.08 -4.20
C ILE A 29 -7.15 8.29 -4.11
N HIS A 30 -6.02 9.00 -4.09
CA HIS A 30 -4.70 8.43 -3.84
C HIS A 30 -4.55 8.14 -2.35
N ALA A 31 -4.68 6.86 -1.97
CA ALA A 31 -4.57 6.43 -0.58
C ALA A 31 -3.13 6.08 -0.18
N VAL A 32 -2.31 5.69 -1.15
CA VAL A 32 -0.87 5.46 -1.01
C VAL A 32 -0.20 5.98 -2.27
N SER A 33 0.90 6.71 -2.14
CA SER A 33 1.62 7.33 -3.26
C SER A 33 3.09 6.94 -3.20
N GLU A 34 3.53 6.07 -4.11
CA GLU A 34 4.95 5.73 -4.37
C GLU A 34 5.75 5.34 -3.12
N VAL A 35 5.16 4.49 -2.26
CA VAL A 35 5.82 4.05 -1.03
C VAL A 35 6.75 2.88 -1.28
N SER A 36 8.01 3.03 -0.87
CA SER A 36 9.02 1.98 -0.84
C SER A 36 9.46 1.72 0.60
N LEU A 37 9.31 0.48 1.07
CA LEU A 37 9.75 0.04 2.40
C LEU A 37 10.02 -1.47 2.43
N ALA A 38 10.83 -1.94 3.37
CA ALA A 38 11.05 -3.35 3.61
C ALA A 38 11.04 -3.66 5.11
N VAL A 39 10.61 -4.87 5.47
CA VAL A 39 10.69 -5.40 6.83
C VAL A 39 11.65 -6.59 6.81
N GLN A 40 12.78 -6.44 7.50
CA GLN A 40 13.82 -7.46 7.60
C GLN A 40 13.44 -8.56 8.61
N PRO A 41 14.07 -9.75 8.52
CA PRO A 41 13.93 -10.76 9.55
C PRO A 41 14.30 -10.20 10.94
N ALA A 42 13.48 -10.51 11.95
CA ALA A 42 13.62 -10.01 13.32
C ALA A 42 13.49 -8.48 13.49
N GLU A 43 12.98 -7.77 12.49
CA GLU A 43 12.66 -6.34 12.58
C GLU A 43 11.22 -6.10 13.08
N ILE A 44 11.05 -5.07 13.90
CA ILE A 44 9.74 -4.52 14.24
C ILE A 44 9.65 -3.12 13.64
N LEU A 45 8.81 -2.97 12.61
CA LEU A 45 8.52 -1.69 11.98
C LEU A 45 7.15 -1.17 12.44
N ALA A 46 7.11 0.06 12.96
CA ALA A 46 5.88 0.73 13.37
C ALA A 46 5.46 1.78 12.33
N LEU A 47 4.25 1.62 11.77
CA LEU A 47 3.66 2.61 10.86
C LEU A 47 2.66 3.50 11.61
N VAL A 48 3.00 4.78 11.76
CA VAL A 48 2.22 5.77 12.52
C VAL A 48 1.78 6.95 11.64
N GLY A 49 0.76 7.68 12.08
CA GLY A 49 0.22 8.84 11.36
C GLY A 49 -1.27 9.09 11.65
N GLU A 50 -1.78 10.25 11.24
CA GLU A 50 -3.16 10.69 11.49
C GLU A 50 -4.22 9.82 10.79
N SER A 51 -5.48 9.96 11.21
CA SER A 51 -6.60 9.28 10.53
C SER A 51 -6.65 9.66 9.05
N GLY A 52 -6.81 8.68 8.17
CA GLY A 52 -6.89 8.92 6.72
C GLY A 52 -5.56 9.01 5.97
N CYS A 53 -4.40 8.96 6.63
CA CYS A 53 -3.10 9.07 5.94
C CYS A 53 -2.65 7.80 5.17
N GLY A 54 -3.48 6.76 5.07
CA GLY A 54 -3.20 5.57 4.26
C GLY A 54 -2.63 4.34 4.99
N LYS A 55 -2.43 4.39 6.32
CA LYS A 55 -1.84 3.26 7.09
C LYS A 55 -2.53 1.92 6.88
N THR A 56 -3.85 1.88 7.04
CA THR A 56 -4.64 0.65 6.87
C THR A 56 -4.57 0.16 5.42
N THR A 57 -4.53 1.07 4.45
CA THR A 57 -4.38 0.72 3.03
C THR A 57 -3.02 0.09 2.77
N LEU A 58 -1.93 0.75 3.20
CA LEU A 58 -0.57 0.26 3.03
C LEU A 58 -0.36 -1.09 3.74
N GLY A 59 -0.89 -1.25 4.96
CA GLY A 59 -0.81 -2.50 5.70
C GLY A 59 -1.56 -3.65 5.01
N ARG A 60 -2.73 -3.39 4.41
CA ARG A 60 -3.45 -4.41 3.62
C ARG A 60 -2.69 -4.81 2.36
N VAL A 61 -2.01 -3.86 1.71
CA VAL A 61 -1.14 -4.15 0.56
C VAL A 61 0.07 -5.00 0.97
N ALA A 62 0.74 -4.63 2.07
CA ALA A 62 1.87 -5.39 2.62
C ALA A 62 1.50 -6.84 2.99
N LEU A 63 0.26 -7.08 3.39
CA LEU A 63 -0.28 -8.41 3.72
C LEU A 63 -0.86 -9.15 2.50
N GLY A 64 -0.78 -8.59 1.29
CA GLY A 64 -1.38 -9.18 0.07
C GLY A 64 -2.92 -9.17 0.04
N LEU A 65 -3.57 -8.49 0.98
CA LEU A 65 -5.04 -8.41 1.06
C LEU A 65 -5.65 -7.39 0.09
N THR A 66 -4.82 -6.56 -0.53
CA THR A 66 -5.22 -5.55 -1.49
C THR A 66 -4.11 -5.42 -2.52
N ARG A 67 -4.44 -5.58 -3.80
CA ARG A 67 -3.47 -5.36 -4.88
C ARG A 67 -3.15 -3.87 -5.02
N PRO A 68 -1.88 -3.50 -5.16
CA PRO A 68 -1.54 -2.12 -5.45
C PRO A 68 -2.02 -1.74 -6.87
N THR A 69 -2.27 -0.46 -7.08
CA THR A 69 -2.57 0.09 -8.42
C THR A 69 -1.30 0.19 -9.27
N ALA A 70 -0.14 0.44 -8.64
CA ALA A 70 1.18 0.41 -9.25
C ALA A 70 2.24 0.00 -8.22
N GLY A 71 3.41 -0.43 -8.70
CA GLY A 71 4.49 -0.97 -7.85
C GLY A 71 4.34 -2.46 -7.57
N THR A 72 5.20 -3.00 -6.70
CA THR A 72 5.28 -4.44 -6.42
C THR A 72 5.35 -4.72 -4.93
N VAL A 73 4.80 -5.87 -4.54
CA VAL A 73 4.94 -6.43 -3.19
C VAL A 73 5.59 -7.79 -3.30
N THR A 74 6.59 -8.03 -2.47
CA THR A 74 7.33 -9.29 -2.40
C THR A 74 7.29 -9.81 -0.98
N TYR A 75 6.89 -11.08 -0.79
CA TYR A 75 6.87 -11.78 0.47
C TYR A 75 7.91 -12.90 0.44
N LEU A 76 8.88 -12.89 1.37
CA LEU A 76 9.98 -13.88 1.44
C LEU A 76 10.71 -14.10 0.10
N GLY A 77 10.81 -13.05 -0.73
CA GLY A 77 11.44 -13.13 -2.06
C GLY A 77 10.50 -13.50 -3.21
N GLU A 78 9.23 -13.82 -2.95
CA GLU A 78 8.23 -14.12 -3.98
C GLU A 78 7.22 -12.99 -4.16
N GLN A 79 6.92 -12.62 -5.40
CA GLN A 79 5.96 -11.55 -5.68
C GLN A 79 4.52 -12.01 -5.43
N VAL A 80 3.71 -11.17 -4.78
CA VAL A 80 2.32 -11.47 -4.38
C VAL A 80 1.30 -10.46 -4.94
#